data_AF-A0A2D5GYB4-F1
#
_entry.id   AF-A0A2D5GYB4-F1
#
_cell.length_a   1.000
_cell.length_b   1.000
_cell.length_c   1.000
_cell.angle_alpha   90.00
_cell.angle_beta   90.00
_cell.angle_gamma   90.00
#
_symmetry.space_group_name_H-M   'P 1'
#
loop_
_entity.id
_entity.type
_entity.pdbx_description
1 polymer ?
#
loop_
_entity_poly.entity_id
_entity_poly.type
_entity_poly.pdbx_seq_one_letter_code
_entity_poly.pdbx_strand_id
1 'polypeptide(L)'
;MNGSFSQSILHPAASIKMKIEDLLKRYQWEQIPNTNGRFTLSQAEPSRTITELLGSAEIEVKQYPSAHQQELIFVVELEDGGLISYQRKDASFIHTLNSQNMFKRKQWELGIISYSPRGVPDDTSQES
;
A
#
# COMPACT_ATOMS: atom_id res chain seq x y z
N MET A 1 47.73 -19.72 17.89
CA MET A 1 46.30 -19.55 18.23
C MET A 1 45.64 -18.87 17.05
N ASN A 2 45.07 -19.65 16.12
CA ASN A 2 44.44 -19.10 14.92
C ASN A 2 42.92 -19.16 15.12
N GLY A 3 42.33 -18.05 15.53
CA GLY A 3 40.89 -17.89 15.59
C GLY A 3 40.34 -17.71 14.18
N SER A 4 39.72 -18.75 13.64
CA SER A 4 38.92 -18.67 12.42
C SER A 4 37.62 -17.94 12.76
N PHE A 5 37.49 -16.68 12.32
CA PHE A 5 36.22 -15.96 12.35
C PHE A 5 35.38 -16.45 11.18
N SER A 6 34.46 -17.38 11.43
CA SER A 6 33.37 -17.66 10.50
C SER A 6 32.45 -16.44 10.44
N GLN A 7 32.58 -15.63 9.39
CA GLN A 7 31.53 -14.71 9.01
C GLN A 7 30.36 -15.55 8.50
N SER A 8 29.34 -15.72 9.33
CA SER A 8 28.02 -16.17 8.91
C SER A 8 27.47 -15.09 7.98
N ILE A 9 27.60 -15.28 6.67
CA ILE A 9 26.86 -14.50 5.69
C ILE A 9 25.39 -14.84 5.92
N LEU A 10 24.68 -13.95 6.61
CA LEU A 10 23.22 -13.89 6.57
C LEU A 10 22.88 -13.68 5.09
N HIS A 11 22.44 -14.76 4.44
CA HIS A 11 21.75 -14.67 3.17
C HIS A 11 20.62 -13.65 3.37
N PRO A 12 20.44 -12.63 2.51
CA PRO A 12 19.14 -12.00 2.45
C PRO A 12 18.19 -13.09 1.98
N ALA A 13 17.45 -13.70 2.92
CA ALA A 13 16.25 -14.43 2.57
C ALA A 13 15.48 -13.49 1.66
N ALA A 14 15.22 -13.90 0.42
CA ALA A 14 14.45 -13.11 -0.52
C ALA A 14 13.25 -12.56 0.25
N SER A 15 13.20 -11.24 0.48
CA SER A 15 12.09 -10.63 1.21
C SER A 15 10.85 -11.02 0.45
N ILE A 16 10.07 -11.96 0.98
CA ILE A 16 8.83 -12.38 0.36
C ILE A 16 7.92 -11.16 0.47
N LYS A 17 7.85 -10.39 -0.62
CA LYS A 17 6.97 -9.22 -0.68
C LYS A 17 5.56 -9.75 -0.83
N MET A 18 4.68 -9.29 0.06
CA MET A 18 3.30 -9.71 0.05
C MET A 18 2.60 -9.23 -1.23
N LYS A 19 1.79 -10.10 -1.83
CA LYS A 19 0.97 -9.81 -3.01
C LYS A 19 -0.48 -9.58 -2.62
N ILE A 20 -1.21 -8.89 -3.49
CA ILE A 20 -2.66 -8.76 -3.41
C ILE A 20 -3.31 -10.15 -3.43
N GLU A 21 -2.83 -11.04 -4.31
CA GLU A 21 -3.36 -12.40 -4.42
C GLU A 21 -3.27 -13.17 -3.09
N ASP A 22 -2.21 -12.95 -2.30
CA ASP A 22 -2.07 -13.58 -0.97
C ASP A 22 -3.19 -13.14 -0.04
N LEU A 23 -3.56 -11.86 -0.05
CA LEU A 23 -4.63 -11.31 0.79
C LEU A 23 -6.02 -11.69 0.26
N LEU A 24 -6.21 -11.73 -1.06
CA LEU A 24 -7.46 -12.18 -1.69
C LEU A 24 -7.79 -13.63 -1.34
N LYS A 25 -6.78 -14.49 -1.17
CA LYS A 25 -6.96 -15.89 -0.76
C LYS A 25 -7.22 -16.07 0.73
N ARG A 26 -6.75 -15.15 1.58
CA ARG A 26 -6.81 -15.28 3.05
C ARG A 26 -8.13 -14.81 3.66
N TYR A 27 -8.82 -13.86 3.03
CA TYR A 27 -10.03 -13.26 3.57
C TYR A 27 -11.12 -13.11 2.52
N GLN A 28 -12.33 -12.78 2.97
CA GLN A 28 -13.43 -12.49 2.06
C GLN A 28 -13.37 -11.04 1.59
N TRP A 29 -12.98 -10.87 0.33
CA TRP A 29 -12.94 -9.58 -0.35
C TRP A 29 -14.06 -9.48 -1.38
N GLU A 30 -14.68 -8.31 -1.45
CA GLU A 30 -15.73 -8.00 -2.40
C GLU A 30 -15.21 -6.98 -3.40
N GLN A 31 -15.35 -7.29 -4.69
CA GLN A 31 -14.99 -6.33 -5.74
C GLN A 31 -15.90 -5.11 -5.64
N ILE A 32 -15.31 -3.92 -5.64
CA ILE A 32 -16.09 -2.67 -5.65
C ILE A 32 -16.76 -2.54 -7.04
N PRO A 33 -18.08 -2.37 -7.12
CA PRO A 33 -18.80 -2.29 -8.39
C PRO A 33 -18.22 -1.23 -9.33
N ASN A 34 -18.23 -1.52 -10.64
CA ASN A 34 -17.73 -0.65 -11.70
C ASN A 34 -16.23 -0.29 -11.59
N THR A 35 -15.44 -1.09 -10.85
CA THR A 35 -14.00 -0.93 -10.78
C THR A 35 -13.29 -2.23 -11.16
N ASN A 36 -12.19 -2.13 -11.91
CA ASN A 36 -11.33 -3.26 -12.23
C ASN A 36 -10.10 -3.23 -11.31
N GLY A 37 -10.08 -4.14 -10.34
CA GLY A 37 -8.95 -4.30 -9.42
C GLY A 37 -9.05 -3.48 -8.13
N ARG A 38 -10.25 -3.14 -7.65
CA ARG A 38 -10.44 -2.67 -6.27
C ARG A 38 -11.36 -3.60 -5.52
N PHE A 39 -10.97 -3.94 -4.30
CA PHE A 39 -11.70 -4.89 -3.47
C PHE A 39 -11.78 -4.36 -2.04
N THR A 40 -12.96 -4.39 -1.43
CA THR A 40 -13.15 -4.06 -0.01
C THR A 40 -13.19 -5.33 0.82
N LEU A 41 -12.68 -5.28 2.04
CA LEU A 41 -12.88 -6.39 2.97
C LEU A 41 -14.38 -6.45 3.30
N SER A 42 -14.98 -7.64 3.24
CA SER A 42 -16.41 -7.82 3.48
C SER A 42 -16.79 -7.34 4.88
N GLN A 43 -17.99 -6.79 5.03
CA GLN A 43 -18.51 -6.40 6.35
C GLN A 43 -18.83 -7.60 7.24
N ALA A 44 -18.89 -8.81 6.68
CA ALA A 44 -19.01 -10.05 7.43
C ALA A 44 -17.71 -10.43 8.17
N GLU A 45 -16.57 -9.87 7.75
CA GLU A 45 -15.30 -10.06 8.45
C GLU A 45 -15.23 -9.12 9.68
N PRO A 46 -14.62 -9.56 10.79
CA PRO A 46 -14.37 -8.67 11.92
C PRO A 46 -13.47 -7.52 11.49
N SER A 47 -13.70 -6.32 12.05
CA SER A 47 -12.77 -5.20 11.89
C SER A 47 -11.40 -5.63 12.42
N ARG A 48 -10.38 -5.55 11.57
CA ARG A 48 -9.01 -5.91 11.90
C ARG A 48 -8.13 -4.68 11.85
N THR A 49 -7.05 -4.70 12.62
CA THR A 49 -5.95 -3.76 12.41
C THR A 49 -5.16 -4.16 11.16
N ILE A 50 -4.37 -3.22 10.64
CA ILE A 50 -3.55 -3.44 9.45
C ILE A 50 -2.51 -4.54 9.70
N THR A 51 -1.89 -4.56 10.88
CA THR A 51 -0.90 -5.58 11.24
C THR A 51 -1.51 -6.97 11.34
N GLU A 52 -2.71 -7.09 11.92
CA GLU A 52 -3.45 -8.37 11.96
C GLU A 52 -3.84 -8.85 10.56
N LEU A 53 -4.27 -7.92 9.69
CA LEU A 53 -4.67 -8.25 8.32
C LEU A 53 -3.49 -8.79 7.51
N LEU A 54 -2.33 -8.11 7.60
CA LEU A 54 -1.12 -8.49 6.86
C LEU A 54 -0.41 -9.71 7.46
N GLY A 55 -0.55 -9.93 8.77
CA GLY A 55 0.10 -11.05 9.47
C GLY A 55 1.62 -10.95 9.51
N SER A 56 2.19 -9.76 9.27
CA SER A 56 3.63 -9.49 9.34
C SER A 56 3.89 -8.10 9.91
N ALA A 57 4.85 -8.02 10.83
CA ALA A 57 5.31 -6.77 11.42
C ALA A 57 6.39 -6.06 10.58
N GLU A 58 6.93 -6.71 9.54
CA GLU A 58 8.04 -6.20 8.73
C GLU A 58 7.58 -5.30 7.58
N ILE A 59 6.27 -5.20 7.34
CA ILE A 59 5.71 -4.40 6.25
C ILE A 59 5.58 -2.95 6.71
N GLU A 60 6.18 -2.03 5.96
CA GLU A 60 6.09 -0.60 6.22
C GLU A 60 4.65 -0.10 6.05
N VAL A 61 4.10 0.52 7.10
CA VAL A 61 2.79 1.15 7.09
C VAL A 61 2.96 2.66 7.17
N LYS A 62 2.57 3.37 6.11
CA LYS A 62 2.61 4.83 6.05
C LYS A 62 1.27 5.42 6.46
N GLN A 63 1.30 6.46 7.27
CA GLN A 63 0.09 7.13 7.78
C GLN A 63 -0.01 8.56 7.23
N TYR A 64 -1.24 8.93 6.84
CA TYR A 64 -1.59 10.23 6.27
C TYR A 64 -2.87 10.76 6.91
N PRO A 65 -3.03 12.10 7.02
CA PRO A 65 -4.30 12.68 7.45
C PRO A 65 -5.41 12.41 6.42
N SER A 66 -6.63 12.18 6.92
CA SER A 66 -7.84 12.19 6.08
C SER A 66 -8.37 13.62 5.92
N ALA A 67 -9.30 13.83 4.98
CA ALA A 67 -10.09 15.05 4.89
C ALA A 67 -10.96 15.28 6.15
N HIS A 68 -11.29 14.20 6.87
CA HIS A 68 -11.94 14.25 8.18
C HIS A 68 -10.88 14.26 9.29
N GLN A 69 -10.87 15.30 10.14
CA GLN A 69 -9.80 15.55 11.13
C GLN A 69 -9.59 14.42 12.15
N GLN A 70 -10.61 13.58 12.39
CA GLN A 70 -10.56 12.48 13.35
C GLN A 70 -10.31 11.11 12.68
N GLU A 71 -10.04 11.11 11.38
CA GLU A 71 -9.82 9.91 10.59
C GLU A 71 -8.42 9.91 9.99
N LEU A 72 -7.89 8.72 9.79
CA LEU A 72 -6.54 8.51 9.28
C LEU A 72 -6.56 7.59 8.07
N ILE A 73 -5.65 7.83 7.14
CA ILE A 73 -5.43 6.99 5.98
C ILE A 73 -4.10 6.28 6.18
N PHE A 74 -4.13 4.96 6.07
CA PHE A 74 -2.95 4.14 6.09
C PHE A 74 -2.72 3.52 4.73
N VAL A 75 -1.48 3.56 4.27
CA VAL A 75 -1.07 3.07 2.96
C VAL A 75 0.04 2.06 3.14
N VAL A 76 -0.15 0.90 2.51
CA VAL A 76 0.82 -0.18 2.48
C VAL A 76 1.06 -0.58 1.04
N GLU A 77 2.32 -0.51 0.62
CA GLU A 77 2.74 -0.93 -0.71
C GLU A 77 3.01 -2.44 -0.71
N LEU A 78 2.41 -3.13 -1.68
CA LEU A 78 2.53 -4.56 -1.93
C LEU A 78 3.26 -4.77 -3.27
N GLU A 79 3.68 -5.99 -3.58
CA GLU A 79 4.46 -6.25 -4.80
C GLU A 79 3.71 -5.88 -6.09
N ASP A 80 2.40 -6.18 -6.15
CA ASP A 80 1.52 -6.02 -7.32
C ASP A 80 0.38 -4.99 -7.10
N GLY A 81 0.54 -4.13 -6.10
CA GLY A 81 -0.29 -2.96 -5.86
C GLY A 81 -0.26 -2.51 -4.41
N GLY A 82 -1.40 -2.43 -3.73
CA GLY A 82 -1.36 -2.00 -2.34
C GLY A 82 -2.69 -1.99 -1.60
N LEU A 83 -2.57 -1.84 -0.29
CA LEU A 83 -3.67 -1.70 0.64
C LEU A 83 -3.79 -0.24 1.05
N ILE A 84 -5.02 0.30 0.96
CA ILE A 84 -5.38 1.59 1.54
C ILE A 84 -6.44 1.32 2.59
N SER A 85 -6.18 1.74 3.82
CA SER A 85 -7.09 1.55 4.95
C SER A 85 -7.49 2.89 5.55
N TYR A 86 -8.78 3.11 5.71
CA TYR A 86 -9.31 4.26 6.43
C TYR A 86 -9.63 3.85 7.86
N GLN A 87 -9.01 4.50 8.84
CA GLN A 87 -9.44 4.39 10.23
C GLN A 87 -10.48 5.47 10.51
N ARG A 88 -11.67 5.03 10.91
CA ARG A 88 -12.77 5.90 11.30
C ARG A 88 -12.59 6.41 12.73
N LYS A 89 -13.39 7.41 13.11
CA LYS A 89 -13.41 7.99 14.48
C LYS A 89 -13.64 6.98 15.60
N ASP A 90 -14.29 5.85 15.31
CA ASP A 90 -14.58 4.77 16.26
C ASP A 90 -13.47 3.70 16.31
N ALA A 91 -12.31 4.02 15.72
CA ALA A 91 -11.17 3.13 15.53
C ALA A 91 -11.43 1.90 14.63
N SER A 92 -12.62 1.78 14.01
CA SER A 92 -12.87 0.75 13.01
C SER A 92 -12.14 1.05 11.71
N PHE A 93 -11.84 -0.01 10.95
CA PHE A 93 -11.14 0.11 9.68
C PHE A 93 -12.03 -0.24 8.49
N ILE A 94 -11.88 0.53 7.42
CA ILE A 94 -12.30 0.13 6.06
C ILE A 94 -11.04 -0.19 5.27
N HIS A 95 -10.89 -1.43 4.84
CA HIS A 95 -9.75 -1.87 4.05
C HIS A 95 -10.11 -1.96 2.57
N THR A 96 -9.26 -1.42 1.70
CA THR A 96 -9.38 -1.59 0.26
C THR A 96 -8.06 -2.09 -0.32
N LEU A 97 -8.09 -3.27 -0.95
CA LEU A 97 -7.03 -3.72 -1.84
C LEU A 97 -7.19 -3.09 -3.21
N ASN A 98 -6.09 -2.63 -3.77
CA ASN A 98 -6.06 -1.97 -5.07
C ASN A 98 -4.94 -2.57 -5.90
N SER A 99 -5.27 -3.02 -7.11
CA SER A 99 -4.28 -3.37 -8.15
C SER A 99 -3.33 -2.19 -8.38
N GLN A 100 -2.14 -2.46 -8.89
CA GLN A 100 -1.09 -1.45 -9.05
C GLN A 100 -1.56 -0.12 -9.68
N ASN A 101 -2.33 -0.18 -10.76
CA ASN A 101 -2.83 1.03 -11.42
C ASN A 101 -3.84 1.79 -10.57
N MET A 102 -4.77 1.06 -9.91
CA MET A 102 -5.77 1.66 -9.04
C MET A 102 -5.16 2.20 -7.75
N PHE A 103 -4.12 1.56 -7.24
CA PHE A 103 -3.37 1.99 -6.06
C PHE A 103 -2.69 3.34 -6.31
N LYS A 104 -1.91 3.44 -7.39
CA LYS A 104 -1.27 4.72 -7.80
C LYS A 104 -2.30 5.81 -8.04
N ARG A 105 -3.38 5.51 -8.78
CA ARG A 105 -4.48 6.45 -9.01
C ARG A 105 -5.07 6.93 -7.70
N LYS A 106 -5.31 6.03 -6.74
CA LYS A 106 -5.92 6.39 -5.47
C LYS A 106 -4.98 7.21 -4.60
N GLN A 107 -3.69 6.90 -4.56
CA GLN A 107 -2.69 7.73 -3.88
C GLN A 107 -2.64 9.15 -4.48
N TRP A 108 -2.76 9.29 -5.80
CA TRP A 108 -2.83 10.61 -6.45
C TRP A 108 -4.11 11.36 -6.10
N GLU A 109 -5.28 10.70 -6.17
CA GLU A 109 -6.57 11.29 -5.76
C GLU A 109 -6.56 11.77 -4.29
N LEU A 110 -5.77 11.10 -3.43
CA LEU A 110 -5.60 11.45 -2.03
C LEU A 110 -4.50 12.51 -1.79
N GLY A 111 -3.81 12.97 -2.84
CA GLY A 111 -2.71 13.93 -2.72
C GLY A 111 -1.45 13.36 -2.06
N ILE A 112 -1.34 12.04 -1.92
CA ILE A 112 -0.20 11.35 -1.30
C ILE A 112 1.00 11.32 -2.24
N ILE A 113 0.74 11.16 -3.54
CA ILE A 113 1.74 11.29 -4.59
C ILE A 113 1.30 12.36 -5.58
N SER A 114 2.28 13.05 -6.17
CA SER A 114 2.05 13.96 -7.29
C SER A 114 2.58 13.33 -8.57
N TYR A 115 1.86 13.53 -9.68
CA TYR A 115 2.46 13.34 -11.00
C TYR A 115 3.12 14.67 -11.39
N SER A 116 4.44 14.67 -11.51
CA SER A 116 5.12 15.73 -12.27
C SER A 116 4.94 15.41 -13.75
N PRO A 117 4.28 16.27 -14.55
CA PRO A 117 4.36 16.16 -15.99
C PRO A 117 5.77 16.63 -16.40
N ARG A 118 6.74 15.72 -16.49
CA ARG A 118 7.97 15.98 -17.25
C ARG A 118 7.83 15.21 -18.58
N GLY A 119 7.96 15.80 -19.77
CA GLY A 119 8.45 17.13 -20.11
C GLY A 119 7.53 17.85 -21.09
N VAL A 120 7.28 19.13 -20.81
CA VAL A 120 7.21 20.11 -21.88
C VAL A 120 8.69 20.38 -22.22
N PRO A 121 9.17 20.09 -23.45
CA PRO A 121 10.44 20.61 -23.90
C PRO A 121 10.37 22.12 -23.72
N ASP A 122 11.34 22.69 -23.00
CA ASP A 122 11.48 24.13 -22.90
C ASP A 122 11.79 24.63 -24.31
N ASP A 123 10.76 25.04 -25.05
CA ASP A 123 10.88 25.64 -26.37
C ASP A 123 11.29 27.11 -26.19
N THR A 124 12.39 27.32 -25.48
CA THR A 124 13.13 28.57 -25.40
C THR A 124 14.41 28.42 -26.21
N SER A 125 14.26 27.95 -27.45
CA SER A 125 15.17 28.25 -28.55
C SER A 125 14.47 29.17 -29.52
N GLN A 126 14.28 30.44 -29.12
CA GLN A 126 14.12 31.52 -30.09
C GLN A 126 15.25 32.52 -29.92
N GLU A 127 16.10 32.51 -30.93
CA GLU A 127 17.09 33.51 -31.30
C GLU A 127 16.67 34.94 -30.96
N SER A 128 17.59 35.71 -30.38
CA SER A 128 18.05 37.02 -30.87
C SER A 128 19.29 37.46 -30.09
#